data_AF-A0A7G5LUH7-F1
#
_entry.id   AF-A0A7G5LUH7-F1
#
_cell.length_a   1.000
_cell.length_b   1.000
_cell.length_c   1.000
_cell.angle_alpha   90.00
_cell.angle_beta   90.00
_cell.angle_gamma   90.00
#
_symmetry.space_group_name_H-M   'P 1'
#
loop_
_entity.id
_entity.type
_entity.pdbx_description
1 polymer ?
#
loop_
_entity_poly.entity_id
_entity_poly.type
_entity_poly.pdbx_seq_one_letter_code
_entity_poly.pdbx_strand_id
1 'polypeptide(L)'
;MGSRDFIYYVDFPDDGWVTPPEPDETIAAWADDVVRDLRAKEGTAVALGSQLRSYGQSYRELEAETGALWIPQVDDGVLATLWADVLVAEPAAATIEAVLEAERARAAAMAVGEDQPSVEVVELPAGPAVRTRMLELGGHGLAGSASLAERVSHLIVPTPAVHDEGRPAIVRHVVGWVLLEHGDDLAELADDCATLVEIERL
;
A
#
# COMPACT_ATOMS: atom_id res chain seq x y z
N MET A 1 -0.45 15.17 -14.43
CA MET A 1 -1.18 13.91 -14.61
C MET A 1 -1.17 13.56 -16.08
N GLY A 2 -0.65 12.38 -16.38
CA GLY A 2 -0.77 11.76 -17.69
C GLY A 2 -2.21 11.47 -18.07
N SER A 3 -2.49 11.36 -19.36
CA SER A 3 -3.74 10.80 -19.87
C SER A 3 -3.65 9.27 -19.79
N ARG A 4 -4.50 8.66 -18.96
CA ARG A 4 -4.72 7.22 -18.91
C ARG A 4 -6.09 6.88 -19.50
N ASP A 5 -6.25 5.65 -20.01
CA ASP A 5 -7.53 5.16 -20.54
C ASP A 5 -8.28 4.25 -19.56
N PHE A 6 -7.90 4.33 -18.28
CA PHE A 6 -8.51 3.59 -17.19
C PHE A 6 -8.48 4.42 -15.90
N ILE A 7 -9.30 4.03 -14.94
CA ILE A 7 -9.24 4.44 -13.54
C ILE A 7 -9.12 3.16 -12.71
N TYR A 8 -8.39 3.23 -11.59
CA TYR A 8 -8.46 2.19 -10.58
C TYR A 8 -9.04 2.75 -9.29
N TYR A 9 -9.73 1.90 -8.56
CA TYR A 9 -10.31 2.18 -7.25
C TYR A 9 -9.72 1.20 -6.24
N VAL A 10 -9.51 1.67 -5.02
CA VAL A 10 -9.13 0.83 -3.88
C VAL A 10 -10.17 1.02 -2.81
N ASP A 11 -10.89 -0.05 -2.50
CA ASP A 11 -11.82 -0.09 -1.37
C ASP A 11 -11.17 -0.79 -0.17
N PHE A 12 -11.81 -0.70 0.99
CA PHE A 12 -11.30 -1.23 2.26
C PHE A 12 -12.21 -2.31 2.83
N PRO A 13 -11.65 -3.38 3.43
CA PRO A 13 -12.43 -4.50 3.94
C PRO A 13 -13.27 -4.16 5.18
N ASP A 14 -12.94 -3.09 5.90
CA ASP A 14 -13.62 -2.66 7.12
C ASP A 14 -13.57 -1.14 7.34
N ASP A 15 -14.29 -0.66 8.37
CA ASP A 15 -14.36 0.76 8.76
C ASP A 15 -13.14 1.25 9.54
N GLY A 16 -12.11 0.41 9.75
CA GLY A 16 -10.89 0.74 10.49
C GLY A 16 -9.87 1.55 9.67
N TRP A 17 -10.17 1.85 8.40
CA TRP A 17 -9.26 2.55 7.50
C TRP A 17 -9.49 4.05 7.50
N VAL A 18 -8.41 4.82 7.59
CA VAL A 18 -8.40 6.28 7.54
C VAL A 18 -7.58 6.73 6.34
N THR A 19 -8.18 7.55 5.47
CA THR A 19 -7.49 8.12 4.32
C THR A 19 -6.55 9.27 4.76
N PRO A 20 -5.37 9.41 4.14
CA PRO A 20 -4.44 10.52 4.37
C PRO A 20 -5.07 11.88 4.03
N PRO A 21 -4.47 13.00 4.49
CA PRO A 21 -5.00 14.33 4.22
C PRO A 21 -4.96 14.64 2.72
N GLU A 22 -6.01 15.31 2.24
CA GLU A 22 -6.05 15.83 0.88
C GLU A 22 -4.95 16.90 0.65
N PRO A 23 -4.58 17.19 -0.61
CA PRO A 23 -3.52 18.16 -0.92
C PRO A 23 -3.76 19.57 -0.37
N ASP A 24 -5.01 20.01 -0.26
CA ASP A 24 -5.42 21.32 0.24
C ASP A 24 -5.72 21.35 1.74
N GLU A 25 -5.85 20.20 2.40
CA GLU A 25 -5.97 20.10 3.85
C GLU A 25 -4.62 20.39 4.55
N THR A 26 -4.65 20.64 5.87
CA THR A 26 -3.40 20.68 6.66
C THR A 26 -3.24 19.39 7.43
N ILE A 27 -2.03 18.81 7.42
CA ILE A 27 -1.76 17.55 8.16
C ILE A 27 -2.13 17.67 9.64
N ALA A 28 -1.91 18.84 10.25
CA ALA A 28 -2.27 19.06 11.65
C ALA A 28 -3.79 19.01 11.87
N ALA A 29 -4.57 19.73 11.05
CA ALA A 29 -6.03 19.75 11.17
C ALA A 29 -6.63 18.36 10.90
N TRP A 30 -6.20 17.70 9.83
CA TRP A 30 -6.63 16.33 9.51
C TRP A 30 -6.36 15.37 10.65
N ALA A 31 -5.15 15.38 11.24
CA ALA A 31 -4.82 14.49 12.34
C ALA A 31 -5.70 14.76 13.57
N ASP A 32 -5.98 16.03 13.88
CA ASP A 32 -6.84 16.40 15.01
C ASP A 32 -8.30 16.01 14.76
N ASP A 33 -8.80 16.13 13.52
CA ASP A 33 -10.14 15.71 13.12
C ASP A 33 -10.29 14.17 13.22
N VAL A 34 -9.33 13.40 12.69
CA VAL A 34 -9.32 11.93 12.81
C VAL A 34 -9.33 11.49 14.27
N VAL A 35 -8.47 12.08 15.12
CA VAL A 35 -8.41 11.75 16.56
C VAL A 35 -9.75 12.03 17.25
N ARG A 36 -10.41 13.13 16.89
CA ARG A 36 -11.72 13.50 17.41
C ARG A 36 -12.79 12.51 16.97
N ASP A 37 -12.79 12.12 15.71
CA ASP A 37 -13.79 11.23 15.13
C ASP A 37 -13.67 9.80 15.70
N LEU A 38 -12.45 9.35 15.96
CA LEU A 38 -12.14 8.10 16.68
C LEU A 38 -12.40 8.19 18.20
N ARG A 39 -12.76 9.37 18.73
CA ARG A 39 -13.09 9.61 20.14
C ARG A 39 -11.99 9.17 21.11
N ALA A 40 -10.73 9.36 20.73
CA ALA A 40 -9.58 8.97 21.55
C ALA A 40 -9.58 9.72 22.89
N LYS A 41 -9.18 9.03 23.97
CA LYS A 41 -9.00 9.65 25.30
C LYS A 41 -7.72 10.50 25.32
N GLU A 42 -7.63 11.45 26.24
CA GLU A 42 -6.55 12.47 26.30
C GLU A 42 -5.12 11.94 26.12
N GLY A 43 -4.77 10.76 26.67
CA GLY A 43 -3.46 10.13 26.44
C GLY A 43 -3.30 9.49 25.05
N THR A 44 -4.27 8.66 24.65
CA THR A 44 -4.32 8.01 23.34
C THR A 44 -4.36 9.04 22.20
N ALA A 45 -5.12 10.12 22.38
CA ALA A 45 -5.29 11.21 21.43
C ALA A 45 -3.96 11.89 21.08
N VAL A 46 -3.12 12.16 22.09
CA VAL A 46 -1.81 12.79 21.88
C VAL A 46 -0.87 11.86 21.10
N ALA A 47 -0.81 10.58 21.50
CA ALA A 47 0.04 9.59 20.85
C ALA A 47 -0.39 9.34 19.40
N LEU A 48 -1.67 9.06 19.18
CA LEU A 48 -2.24 8.82 17.86
C LEU A 48 -2.13 10.05 16.96
N GLY A 49 -2.44 11.25 17.46
CA GLY A 49 -2.26 12.48 16.70
C GLY A 49 -0.81 12.70 16.25
N SER A 50 0.17 12.32 17.08
CA SER A 50 1.58 12.35 16.68
C SER A 50 1.92 11.33 15.59
N GLN A 51 1.41 10.10 15.70
CA GLN A 51 1.58 9.07 14.67
C GLN A 51 0.97 9.52 13.34
N LEU A 52 -0.30 9.95 13.37
CA LEU A 52 -1.03 10.44 12.20
C LEU A 52 -0.26 11.54 11.50
N ARG A 53 0.20 12.58 12.23
CA ARG A 53 1.00 13.66 11.61
C ARG A 53 2.26 13.16 10.91
N SER A 54 2.95 12.17 11.49
CA SER A 54 4.11 11.53 10.87
C SER A 54 3.72 10.82 9.58
N TYR A 55 2.67 9.99 9.62
CA TYR A 55 2.19 9.26 8.46
C TYR A 55 1.65 10.18 7.36
N GLY A 56 0.89 11.21 7.72
CA GLY A 56 0.37 12.20 6.77
C GLY A 56 1.50 12.94 6.04
N GLN A 57 2.60 13.25 6.74
CA GLN A 57 3.80 13.78 6.08
C GLN A 57 4.42 12.77 5.12
N SER A 58 4.59 11.52 5.56
CA SER A 58 5.17 10.47 4.70
C SER A 58 4.30 10.18 3.47
N TYR A 59 2.98 10.26 3.56
CA TYR A 59 2.08 10.14 2.39
C TYR A 59 2.24 11.28 1.40
N ARG A 60 2.42 12.52 1.88
CA ARG A 60 2.70 13.65 0.99
C ARG A 60 4.03 13.50 0.25
N GLU A 61 5.05 12.99 0.94
CA GLU A 61 6.36 12.76 0.34
C GLU A 61 6.35 11.58 -0.63
N LEU A 62 5.53 10.56 -0.37
CA LEU A 62 5.38 9.40 -1.23
C LEU A 62 4.68 9.75 -2.56
N GLU A 63 3.81 10.76 -2.57
CA GLU A 63 3.00 11.17 -3.73
C GLU A 63 2.20 10.01 -4.35
N ALA A 64 1.87 8.98 -3.56
CA ALA A 64 1.04 7.88 -4.03
C ALA A 64 -0.37 8.37 -4.40
N GLU A 65 -0.92 7.83 -5.49
CA GLU A 65 -2.27 8.15 -5.94
C GLU A 65 -3.35 7.74 -4.94
N THR A 66 -3.12 6.69 -4.14
CA THR A 66 -4.01 6.27 -3.06
C THR A 66 -3.22 5.86 -1.83
N GLY A 67 -3.77 6.17 -0.65
CA GLY A 67 -3.18 5.81 0.63
C GLY A 67 -4.24 5.56 1.70
N ALA A 68 -3.90 4.76 2.71
CA ALA A 68 -4.75 4.54 3.88
C ALA A 68 -3.97 4.04 5.10
N LEU A 69 -4.47 4.33 6.30
CA LEU A 69 -3.94 3.87 7.57
C LEU A 69 -4.96 2.98 8.25
N TRP A 70 -4.56 1.79 8.68
CA TRP A 70 -5.45 0.88 9.39
C TRP A 70 -5.32 1.06 10.90
N ILE A 71 -6.41 1.48 11.53
CA ILE A 71 -6.57 1.74 12.96
C ILE A 71 -7.82 0.97 13.41
N PRO A 72 -7.74 -0.36 13.56
CA PRO A 72 -8.91 -1.18 13.88
C PRO A 72 -9.45 -0.88 15.28
N GLN A 73 -8.59 -0.44 16.20
CA GLN A 73 -8.94 0.04 17.53
C GLN A 73 -8.11 1.27 17.87
N VAL A 74 -8.76 2.30 18.41
CA VAL A 74 -8.12 3.59 18.71
C VAL A 74 -6.96 3.46 19.71
N ASP A 75 -7.05 2.51 20.65
CA ASP A 75 -6.05 2.30 21.69
C ASP A 75 -4.78 1.59 21.17
N ASP A 76 -4.88 0.89 20.02
CA ASP A 76 -3.75 0.18 19.40
C ASP A 76 -2.99 1.08 18.40
N GLY A 77 -3.61 2.17 17.96
CA GLY A 77 -3.02 3.11 17.00
C GLY A 77 -2.95 2.56 15.58
N VAL A 78 -2.00 3.06 14.78
CA VAL A 78 -1.81 2.59 13.41
C VAL A 78 -1.12 1.23 13.40
N LEU A 79 -1.79 0.21 12.89
CA LEU A 79 -1.25 -1.16 12.81
C LEU A 79 -0.72 -1.52 11.43
N ALA A 80 -1.31 -0.97 10.38
CA ALA A 80 -0.86 -1.17 9.01
C ALA A 80 -1.02 0.09 8.16
N THR A 81 -0.26 0.15 7.07
CA THR A 81 -0.36 1.19 6.05
C THR A 81 -0.62 0.56 4.70
N LEU A 82 -1.42 1.22 3.87
CA LEU A 82 -1.71 0.82 2.50
C LEU A 82 -1.41 1.98 1.56
N TRP A 83 -0.74 1.70 0.46
CA TRP A 83 -0.65 2.66 -0.65
C TRP A 83 -0.77 1.95 -1.98
N ALA A 84 -1.31 2.67 -2.97
CA ALA A 84 -1.40 2.20 -4.33
C ALA A 84 -1.01 3.29 -5.32
N ASP A 85 -0.37 2.87 -6.40
CA ASP A 85 0.13 3.75 -7.46
C ASP A 85 0.15 3.04 -8.81
N VAL A 86 0.27 3.81 -9.90
CA VAL A 86 0.38 3.30 -11.27
C VAL A 86 1.82 3.40 -11.75
N LEU A 87 2.39 2.25 -12.11
CA LEU A 87 3.69 2.16 -12.75
C LEU A 87 3.52 2.12 -14.26
N VAL A 88 4.31 2.92 -14.96
CA VAL A 88 4.43 2.85 -16.41
C VAL A 88 5.49 1.81 -16.78
N ALA A 89 5.10 0.83 -17.59
CA ALA A 89 5.98 -0.25 -18.00
C ALA A 89 6.22 -0.24 -19.51
N GLU A 90 7.40 -0.72 -19.92
CA GLU A 90 7.62 -1.07 -21.32
C GLU A 90 6.78 -2.29 -21.70
N PRO A 91 6.30 -2.42 -22.96
CA PRO A 91 5.41 -3.52 -23.35
C PRO A 91 5.91 -4.93 -23.01
N ALA A 92 7.21 -5.17 -23.14
CA ALA A 92 7.82 -6.46 -22.80
C ALA A 92 7.92 -6.71 -21.27
N ALA A 93 7.84 -5.66 -20.46
CA ALA A 93 7.86 -5.73 -18.99
C ALA A 93 6.45 -5.79 -18.38
N ALA A 94 5.40 -5.54 -19.17
CA ALA A 94 4.00 -5.58 -18.73
C ALA A 94 3.32 -6.92 -18.99
N THR A 95 4.03 -8.02 -18.78
CA THR A 95 3.45 -9.37 -18.75
C THR A 95 3.64 -9.96 -17.36
N ILE A 96 2.75 -10.88 -16.97
CA ILE A 96 2.82 -11.49 -15.64
C ILE A 96 4.15 -12.22 -15.41
N GLU A 97 4.69 -12.86 -16.45
CA GLU A 97 5.98 -13.56 -16.40
C GLU A 97 7.15 -12.59 -16.23
N ALA A 98 7.14 -11.46 -16.93
CA ALA A 98 8.18 -10.45 -16.82
C ALA A 98 8.16 -9.78 -15.44
N VAL A 99 6.97 -9.46 -14.93
CA VAL A 99 6.80 -8.91 -13.58
C VAL A 99 7.26 -9.90 -12.52
N LEU A 100 6.93 -11.20 -12.68
CA LEU A 100 7.32 -12.25 -11.74
C LEU A 100 8.84 -12.39 -11.63
N GLU A 101 9.52 -12.43 -12.78
CA GLU A 101 10.98 -12.53 -12.82
C GLU A 101 11.65 -11.29 -12.21
N ALA A 102 11.15 -10.10 -12.56
CA ALA A 102 11.65 -8.84 -12.00
C ALA A 102 11.48 -8.78 -10.48
N GLU A 103 10.31 -9.17 -9.96
CA GLU A 103 10.06 -9.19 -8.52
C GLU A 103 10.88 -10.23 -7.79
N ARG A 104 11.09 -11.42 -8.36
CA ARG A 104 11.99 -12.43 -7.77
C ARG A 104 13.42 -11.91 -7.68
N ALA A 105 13.94 -11.30 -8.74
CA ALA A 105 15.26 -10.71 -8.74
C ALA A 105 15.39 -9.57 -7.72
N ARG A 106 14.40 -8.66 -7.67
CA ARG A 106 14.35 -7.55 -6.71
C ARG A 106 14.31 -8.07 -5.28
N ALA A 107 13.42 -9.00 -5.00
CA ALA A 107 13.21 -9.52 -3.66
C ALA A 107 14.44 -10.31 -3.18
N ALA A 108 15.07 -11.11 -4.04
CA ALA A 108 16.32 -11.80 -3.73
C ALA A 108 17.48 -10.84 -3.39
N ALA A 109 17.52 -9.65 -4.00
CA ALA A 109 18.54 -8.64 -3.73
C ALA A 109 18.31 -7.87 -2.41
N MET A 110 17.07 -7.85 -1.91
CA MET A 110 16.65 -7.02 -0.77
C MET A 110 16.30 -7.83 0.50
N ALA A 111 16.16 -9.15 0.39
CA ALA A 111 15.70 -10.00 1.47
C ALA A 111 16.63 -9.97 2.69
N VAL A 112 16.02 -9.85 3.87
CA VAL A 112 16.72 -9.80 5.17
C VAL A 112 16.71 -11.16 5.89
N GLY A 113 15.77 -12.05 5.55
CA GLY A 113 15.63 -13.39 6.14
C GLY A 113 15.88 -14.50 5.12
N GLU A 114 16.20 -15.71 5.60
CA GLU A 114 16.45 -16.86 4.72
C GLU A 114 15.14 -17.51 4.20
N ASP A 115 14.04 -17.41 4.95
CA ASP A 115 12.72 -17.98 4.62
C ASP A 115 11.81 -17.01 3.84
N GLN A 116 12.30 -15.80 3.54
CA GLN A 116 11.61 -14.78 2.76
C GLN A 116 12.59 -14.20 1.75
N PRO A 117 12.15 -13.84 0.53
CA PRO A 117 10.81 -13.42 0.17
C PRO A 117 9.95 -14.55 -0.43
N SER A 118 8.64 -14.48 -0.24
CA SER A 118 7.68 -15.27 -1.03
C SER A 118 7.25 -14.45 -2.25
N VAL A 119 7.41 -15.00 -3.46
CA VAL A 119 7.00 -14.35 -4.72
C VAL A 119 6.25 -15.33 -5.59
N GLU A 120 4.97 -15.05 -5.83
CA GLU A 120 4.04 -15.93 -6.52
C GLU A 120 3.07 -15.17 -7.43
N VAL A 121 2.45 -15.89 -8.37
CA VAL A 121 1.38 -15.35 -9.21
C VAL A 121 0.05 -15.68 -8.56
N VAL A 122 -0.82 -14.67 -8.47
CA VAL A 122 -2.19 -14.79 -7.96
C VAL A 122 -3.17 -14.21 -8.97
N GLU A 123 -4.41 -14.70 -8.94
CA GLU A 123 -5.51 -14.17 -9.75
C GLU A 123 -6.39 -13.27 -8.86
N LEU A 124 -6.49 -11.98 -9.20
CA LEU A 124 -7.34 -11.02 -8.51
C LEU A 124 -8.51 -10.59 -9.41
N PRO A 125 -9.61 -10.05 -8.86
CA PRO A 125 -10.70 -9.50 -9.66
C PRO A 125 -10.26 -8.45 -10.68
N ALA A 126 -9.26 -7.63 -10.33
CA ALA A 126 -8.64 -6.63 -11.21
C ALA A 126 -7.71 -7.20 -12.30
N GLY A 127 -7.40 -8.50 -12.26
CA GLY A 127 -6.51 -9.19 -13.19
C GLY A 127 -5.40 -10.00 -12.51
N PRO A 128 -4.55 -10.67 -13.30
CA PRO A 128 -3.43 -11.43 -12.77
C PRO A 128 -2.41 -10.49 -12.11
N ALA A 129 -1.86 -10.92 -10.97
CA ALA A 129 -0.93 -10.12 -10.19
C ALA A 129 0.24 -10.95 -9.66
N VAL A 130 1.38 -10.29 -9.47
CA VAL A 130 2.50 -10.86 -8.71
C VAL A 130 2.41 -10.40 -7.28
N ARG A 131 2.25 -11.37 -6.38
CA ARG A 131 2.23 -11.17 -4.93
C ARG A 131 3.63 -11.38 -4.38
N THR A 132 4.14 -10.40 -3.65
CA THR A 132 5.43 -10.47 -2.95
C THR A 132 5.25 -10.19 -1.47
N ARG A 133 5.58 -11.16 -0.60
CA ARG A 133 5.67 -10.98 0.86
C ARG A 133 7.12 -10.98 1.30
N MET A 134 7.56 -9.94 2.00
CA MET A 134 8.96 -9.83 2.44
C MET A 134 9.17 -8.91 3.65
N LEU A 135 10.22 -9.19 4.41
CA LEU A 135 10.81 -8.32 5.41
C LEU A 135 11.81 -7.33 4.77
N GLU A 136 11.72 -6.05 5.17
CA GLU A 136 12.62 -4.99 4.74
C GLU A 136 13.19 -4.21 5.93
N LEU A 137 14.50 -3.94 5.88
CA LEU A 137 15.19 -3.07 6.83
C LEU A 137 15.16 -1.62 6.32
N GLY A 138 14.71 -0.70 7.18
CA GLY A 138 14.72 0.73 6.86
C GLY A 138 13.82 1.09 5.69
N GLY A 139 12.60 0.54 5.71
CA GLY A 139 11.67 0.48 4.59
C GLY A 139 11.61 1.76 3.77
N HIS A 140 11.69 1.60 2.45
CA HIS A 140 11.16 2.59 1.53
C HIS A 140 9.63 2.57 1.67
N GLY A 141 9.11 3.43 2.52
CA GLY A 141 7.68 3.51 2.82
C GLY A 141 7.40 4.16 4.17
N LEU A 142 6.11 4.20 4.49
CA LEU A 142 5.52 4.91 5.62
C LEU A 142 5.98 4.39 7.00
N ALA A 143 6.64 3.24 7.07
CA ALA A 143 7.08 2.60 8.31
C ALA A 143 8.36 3.23 8.93
N GLY A 144 8.98 4.20 8.26
CA GLY A 144 10.15 4.92 8.75
C GLY A 144 11.49 4.18 8.51
N SER A 145 12.58 4.94 8.52
CA SER A 145 13.90 4.50 8.03
C SER A 145 14.73 3.60 8.96
N ALA A 146 14.23 3.27 10.16
CA ALA A 146 14.99 2.53 11.17
C ALA A 146 14.31 1.26 11.69
N SER A 147 13.13 0.91 11.16
CA SER A 147 12.33 -0.22 11.62
C SER A 147 12.48 -1.40 10.66
N LEU A 148 12.53 -2.62 11.21
CA LEU A 148 12.22 -3.82 10.44
C LEU A 148 10.71 -3.83 10.21
N ALA A 149 10.30 -3.89 8.95
CA ALA A 149 8.90 -3.93 8.56
C ALA A 149 8.67 -5.16 7.69
N GLU A 150 7.46 -5.70 7.76
CA GLU A 150 6.98 -6.68 6.80
C GLU A 150 6.01 -5.99 5.84
N ARG A 151 6.01 -6.44 4.59
CA ARG A 151 5.07 -5.96 3.59
C ARG A 151 4.61 -7.05 2.64
N VAL A 152 3.41 -6.86 2.13
CA VAL A 152 2.85 -7.58 1.00
C VAL A 152 2.59 -6.56 -0.11
N SER A 153 3.03 -6.88 -1.32
CA SER A 153 2.72 -6.08 -2.50
C SER A 153 2.12 -6.93 -3.60
N HIS A 154 1.14 -6.37 -4.30
CA HIS A 154 0.51 -6.95 -5.49
C HIS A 154 0.79 -6.03 -6.68
N LEU A 155 1.54 -6.54 -7.66
CA LEU A 155 1.72 -5.88 -8.95
C LEU A 155 0.71 -6.45 -9.94
N ILE A 156 -0.40 -5.74 -10.10
CA ILE A 156 -1.54 -6.13 -10.93
C ILE A 156 -1.25 -5.70 -12.37
N VAL A 157 -1.39 -6.63 -13.31
CA VAL A 157 -1.19 -6.39 -14.75
C VAL A 157 -2.55 -6.32 -15.45
N PRO A 158 -3.24 -5.17 -15.41
CA PRO A 158 -4.54 -5.01 -16.05
C PRO A 158 -4.44 -5.17 -17.57
N THR A 159 -5.22 -6.09 -18.14
CA THR A 159 -5.19 -6.40 -19.57
C THR A 159 -6.50 -6.03 -20.28
N PRO A 160 -6.45 -5.18 -21.34
CA PRO A 160 -5.45 -4.15 -21.62
C PRO A 160 -5.79 -2.85 -20.88
N ALA A 161 -4.89 -2.33 -20.04
CA ALA A 161 -4.94 -0.94 -19.58
C ALA A 161 -3.63 -0.23 -19.96
N VAL A 162 -3.75 0.97 -20.54
CA VAL A 162 -2.61 1.77 -21.00
C VAL A 162 -2.56 3.11 -20.27
N HIS A 163 -1.34 3.44 -19.86
CA HIS A 163 -0.93 4.77 -19.40
C HIS A 163 -0.47 5.61 -20.62
N ASP A 164 -0.03 6.84 -20.34
CA ASP A 164 0.51 7.82 -21.28
C ASP A 164 1.21 7.24 -22.51
N GLU A 165 0.84 7.79 -23.68
CA GLU A 165 1.41 7.48 -24.99
C GLU A 165 1.24 6.00 -25.43
N GLY A 166 0.29 5.27 -24.83
CA GLY A 166 -0.04 3.90 -25.19
C GLY A 166 0.87 2.85 -24.55
N ARG A 167 1.62 3.22 -23.50
CA ARG A 167 2.44 2.29 -22.73
C ARG A 167 1.59 1.55 -21.70
N PRO A 168 1.79 0.23 -21.52
CA PRO A 168 1.00 -0.51 -20.55
C PRO A 168 1.24 -0.04 -19.11
N ALA A 169 0.18 -0.15 -18.31
CA ALA A 169 0.17 0.20 -16.90
C ALA A 169 0.23 -1.04 -16.02
N ILE A 170 0.88 -0.92 -14.86
CA ILE A 170 0.84 -1.89 -13.77
C ILE A 170 0.35 -1.16 -12.53
N VAL A 171 -0.69 -1.67 -11.88
CA VAL A 171 -1.14 -1.12 -10.59
C VAL A 171 -0.34 -1.79 -9.49
N ARG A 172 0.39 -1.00 -8.72
CA ARG A 172 1.12 -1.46 -7.54
C ARG A 172 0.28 -1.17 -6.31
N HIS A 173 -0.13 -2.22 -5.62
CA HIS A 173 -0.79 -2.14 -4.32
C HIS A 173 0.16 -2.68 -3.25
N VAL A 174 0.31 -1.98 -2.13
CA VAL A 174 1.25 -2.37 -1.05
C VAL A 174 0.61 -2.16 0.30
N VAL A 175 0.65 -3.18 1.14
CA VAL A 175 0.32 -3.11 2.56
C VAL A 175 1.56 -3.45 3.38
N GLY A 176 1.82 -2.70 4.44
CA GLY A 176 3.00 -2.89 5.29
C GLY A 176 2.74 -2.59 6.76
N TRP A 177 3.51 -3.24 7.64
CA TRP A 177 3.38 -3.17 9.09
C TRP A 177 4.71 -3.43 9.80
N VAL A 178 4.75 -3.11 11.10
CA VAL A 178 5.94 -3.30 11.95
C VAL A 178 5.74 -4.34 13.06
N LEU A 179 4.50 -4.76 13.34
CA LEU A 179 4.18 -5.77 14.35
C LEU A 179 4.30 -7.18 13.74
N LEU A 180 5.52 -7.72 13.76
CA LEU A 180 5.84 -8.98 13.08
C LEU A 180 5.13 -10.22 13.67
N GLU A 181 4.69 -10.15 14.93
CA GLU A 181 3.95 -11.22 15.60
C GLU A 181 2.55 -11.46 15.02
N HIS A 182 2.00 -10.49 14.29
CA HIS A 182 0.70 -10.58 13.60
C HIS A 182 0.85 -10.75 12.08
N GLY A 183 2.03 -11.16 11.60
CA GLY A 183 2.36 -11.14 10.17
C GLY A 183 1.44 -11.97 9.28
N ASP A 184 0.90 -13.09 9.76
CA ASP A 184 0.00 -13.92 8.96
C ASP A 184 -1.40 -13.29 8.82
N ASP A 185 -1.97 -12.78 9.92
CA ASP A 185 -3.26 -12.09 9.91
C ASP A 185 -3.19 -10.81 9.06
N LEU A 186 -2.08 -10.07 9.15
CA LEU A 186 -1.86 -8.84 8.36
C LEU A 186 -1.55 -9.14 6.89
N ALA A 187 -0.96 -10.30 6.58
CA ALA A 187 -0.80 -10.76 5.21
C ALA A 187 -2.14 -11.17 4.59
N GLU A 188 -3.03 -11.80 5.36
CA GLU A 188 -4.40 -12.09 4.92
C GLU A 188 -5.18 -10.79 4.69
N LEU A 189 -5.11 -9.82 5.61
CA LEU A 189 -5.68 -8.48 5.42
C LEU A 189 -5.16 -7.81 4.14
N ALA A 190 -3.86 -7.92 3.85
CA ALA A 190 -3.27 -7.36 2.64
C ALA A 190 -3.81 -8.02 1.37
N ASP A 191 -4.05 -9.33 1.41
CA ASP A 191 -4.66 -10.06 0.32
C ASP A 191 -6.13 -9.66 0.14
N ASP A 192 -6.90 -9.52 1.23
CA ASP A 192 -8.28 -9.04 1.20
C ASP A 192 -8.37 -7.64 0.57
N CYS A 193 -7.53 -6.69 0.98
CA CYS A 193 -7.46 -5.36 0.35
C CYS A 193 -7.18 -5.45 -1.15
N ALA A 194 -6.29 -6.34 -1.58
CA ALA A 194 -5.96 -6.50 -2.99
C ALA A 194 -7.13 -7.08 -3.80
N THR A 195 -8.02 -7.88 -3.19
CA THR A 195 -9.24 -8.36 -3.86
C THR A 195 -10.26 -7.26 -4.13
N LEU A 196 -10.18 -6.14 -3.41
CA LEU A 196 -11.07 -4.99 -3.52
C LEU A 196 -10.57 -3.92 -4.49
N VAL A 197 -9.44 -4.16 -5.15
CA VAL A 197 -8.99 -3.29 -6.24
C VAL A 197 -9.89 -3.50 -7.44
N GLU A 198 -10.44 -2.41 -7.97
CA GLU A 198 -11.23 -2.41 -9.19
C GLU A 198 -10.54 -1.57 -10.27
N ILE A 199 -10.63 -2.01 -11.52
CA ILE A 199 -10.03 -1.31 -12.67
C ILE A 199 -11.10 -1.14 -13.75
N GLU A 200 -11.43 0.10 -14.07
CA GLU A 200 -12.44 0.48 -15.04
C GLU A 200 -11.82 1.20 -16.23
N ARG A 201 -12.30 0.92 -17.45
CA ARG A 201 -11.88 1.61 -18.68
C ARG A 201 -12.64 2.94 -18.82
N LEU A 202 -11.93 3.97 -19.29
CA LEU A 202 -12.49 5.29 -19.61
C LEU A 202 -13.08 5.37 -21.03
#